data_AF-A0A258DHS4-F1
#
_entry.id   AF-A0A258DHS4-F1
#
_cell.length_a   1.000
_cell.length_b   1.000
_cell.length_c   1.000
_cell.angle_alpha   90.00
_cell.angle_beta   90.00
_cell.angle_gamma   90.00
#
_symmetry.space_group_name_H-M   'P 1'
#
loop_
_entity.id
_entity.type
_entity.pdbx_description
1 polymer ?
#
loop_
_entity_poly.entity_id
_entity_poly.type
_entity_poly.pdbx_seq_one_letter_code
_entity_poly.pdbx_strand_id
1 'polypeptide(L)'
;SSSFLEPLESTSIHGTIVQMMLFADRHLKHPADMTPDDRTDYNARVGRQVDDFRTFVNTHYMVERDDTPFWREVRANRIHPETRQRLDFWQTHMPRHEHFPENLFGLPHIQTQLHYPVLAGLGLLSQDLARKEMDKDPKLRQFAREAYEGLVKEYREAARHALGHAEFLEIVRGMG
;
A
#
# COMPACT_ATOMS: atom_id res chain seq x y z
N SER A 1 11.99 0.75 20.88
CA SER A 1 10.65 0.89 20.27
C SER A 1 10.69 2.04 19.28
N SER A 2 9.91 1.98 18.18
CA SER A 2 9.95 2.96 17.08
C SER A 2 8.60 3.68 16.94
N SER A 3 7.55 3.00 16.47
CA SER A 3 6.21 3.55 16.28
C SER A 3 5.12 2.48 16.41
N PHE A 4 3.85 2.89 16.45
CA PHE A 4 2.69 2.00 16.44
C PHE A 4 1.52 2.62 15.68
N LEU A 5 0.84 1.80 14.88
CA LEU A 5 -0.45 2.10 14.26
C LEU A 5 -1.40 0.92 14.52
N GLU A 6 -2.70 1.16 14.41
CA GLU A 6 -3.67 0.07 14.43
C GLU A 6 -3.35 -0.98 13.35
N PRO A 7 -3.64 -2.28 13.60
CA PRO A 7 -3.18 -3.36 12.74
C PRO A 7 -4.00 -3.53 11.45
N LEU A 8 -4.67 -2.48 10.97
CA LEU A 8 -5.57 -2.54 9.81
C LEU A 8 -4.87 -3.09 8.55
N GLU A 9 -3.61 -2.70 8.35
CA GLU A 9 -2.79 -3.06 7.19
C GLU A 9 -1.55 -3.90 7.56
N SER A 10 -1.54 -4.53 8.75
CA SER A 10 -0.43 -5.36 9.23
C SER A 10 0.97 -4.71 9.12
N THR A 11 1.05 -3.39 9.27
CA THR A 11 2.26 -2.60 8.96
C THR A 11 3.39 -2.72 9.99
N SER A 12 3.10 -3.13 11.23
CA SER A 12 4.10 -3.16 12.31
C SER A 12 5.27 -4.12 12.05
N ILE A 13 4.98 -5.37 11.67
CA ILE A 13 6.01 -6.37 11.37
C ILE A 13 6.74 -5.98 10.08
N HIS A 14 5.99 -5.59 9.04
CA HIS A 14 6.55 -5.13 7.78
C HIS A 14 7.52 -3.97 7.97
N GLY A 15 7.11 -2.91 8.67
CA GLY A 15 7.93 -1.74 8.96
C GLY A 15 9.18 -2.10 9.74
N THR A 16 9.09 -3.02 10.71
CA THR A 16 10.26 -3.51 11.45
C THR A 16 11.26 -4.20 10.53
N ILE A 17 10.80 -5.10 9.65
CA ILE A 17 11.67 -5.81 8.70
C ILE A 17 12.35 -4.82 7.74
N VAL A 18 11.59 -3.87 7.18
CA VAL A 18 12.13 -2.87 6.25
C VAL A 18 13.15 -1.95 6.94
N GLN A 19 12.88 -1.52 8.18
CA GLN A 19 13.83 -0.74 8.98
C GLN A 19 15.13 -1.51 9.25
N MET A 20 15.03 -2.80 9.59
CA MET A 20 16.21 -3.66 9.77
C MET A 20 17.00 -3.83 8.48
N MET A 21 16.34 -4.07 7.35
CA MET A 21 16.99 -4.20 6.04
C MET A 21 17.69 -2.90 5.63
N LEU A 22 17.01 -1.77 5.80
CA LEU A 22 17.57 -0.44 5.54
C LEU A 22 18.80 -0.20 6.40
N PHE A 23 18.70 -0.43 7.71
CA PHE A 23 19.82 -0.21 8.62
C PHE A 23 21.01 -1.13 8.28
N ALA A 24 20.73 -2.41 7.99
CA ALA A 24 21.74 -3.39 7.66
C ALA A 24 22.52 -3.03 6.40
N ASP A 25 21.83 -2.71 5.30
CA ASP A 25 22.49 -2.40 4.04
C ASP A 25 23.29 -1.09 4.10
N ARG A 26 22.76 -0.08 4.81
CA ARG A 26 23.34 1.26 4.83
C ARG A 26 24.45 1.45 5.85
N HIS A 27 24.39 0.76 6.98
CA HIS A 27 25.25 1.11 8.12
C HIS A 27 26.08 -0.05 8.67
N LEU A 28 25.66 -1.31 8.48
CA LEU A 28 26.40 -2.44 9.10
C LEU A 28 27.70 -2.83 8.38
N LYS A 29 27.92 -2.37 7.14
CA LYS A 29 29.20 -2.61 6.42
C LYS A 29 30.37 -1.89 7.10
N HIS A 30 30.14 -0.67 7.59
CA HIS A 30 31.16 0.18 8.22
C HIS A 30 30.60 0.92 9.45
N PRO A 31 30.29 0.20 10.55
CA PRO A 31 29.58 0.79 11.68
C PRO A 31 30.40 1.86 12.43
N ALA A 32 31.73 1.81 12.33
CA ALA A 32 32.61 2.80 12.94
C ALA A 32 32.58 4.16 12.21
N ASP A 33 32.10 4.18 10.97
CA ASP A 33 32.11 5.37 10.10
C ASP A 33 30.77 6.14 10.16
N MET A 34 29.80 5.67 10.95
CA MET A 34 28.48 6.32 11.06
C MET A 34 28.59 7.74 11.64
N THR A 35 27.94 8.67 10.97
CA THR A 35 27.91 10.09 11.34
C THR A 35 26.55 10.51 11.92
N PRO A 36 26.46 11.70 12.55
CA PRO A 36 25.18 12.29 12.91
C PRO A 36 24.23 12.51 11.72
N ASP A 37 24.77 12.70 10.51
CA ASP A 37 23.99 12.89 9.28
C ASP A 37 23.33 11.58 8.84
N ASP A 38 24.05 10.44 8.95
CA ASP A 38 23.49 9.11 8.70
C ASP A 38 22.28 8.82 9.61
N ARG A 39 22.40 9.15 10.90
CA ARG A 39 21.30 9.02 11.85
C ARG A 39 20.12 9.91 11.47
N THR A 40 20.38 11.12 10.98
CA THR A 40 19.35 12.08 10.59
C THR A 40 18.61 11.60 9.34
N ASP A 41 19.32 11.11 8.33
CA ASP A 41 18.76 10.52 7.12
C ASP A 41 17.93 9.27 7.45
N TYR A 42 18.46 8.35 8.27
CA TYR A 42 17.73 7.17 8.72
C TYR A 42 16.42 7.54 9.43
N ASN A 43 16.46 8.46 10.41
CA ASN A 43 15.28 8.89 11.13
C ASN A 43 14.25 9.57 10.21
N ALA A 44 14.70 10.36 9.23
CA ALA A 44 13.81 11.00 8.27
C ALA A 44 13.10 9.96 7.39
N ARG A 45 13.82 8.94 6.90
CA ARG A 45 13.25 7.86 6.07
C ARG A 45 12.27 7.00 6.84
N VAL A 46 12.63 6.59 8.05
CA VAL A 46 11.76 5.79 8.92
C VAL A 46 10.55 6.58 9.37
N GLY A 47 10.72 7.86 9.73
CA GLY A 47 9.62 8.76 10.03
C GLY A 47 8.65 8.89 8.85
N ARG A 48 9.19 9.09 7.64
CA ARG A 48 8.38 9.16 6.43
C ARG A 48 7.64 7.86 6.12
N GLN A 49 8.26 6.71 6.33
CA GLN A 49 7.59 5.40 6.20
C GLN A 49 6.36 5.32 7.12
N VAL A 50 6.49 5.76 8.38
CA VAL A 50 5.39 5.77 9.34
C VAL A 50 4.29 6.75 8.91
N ASP A 51 4.66 7.93 8.40
CA ASP A 51 3.69 8.88 7.85
C ASP A 51 2.94 8.31 6.64
N ASP A 52 3.62 7.59 5.75
CA ASP A 52 2.99 6.93 4.60
C ASP A 52 1.99 5.85 5.04
N PHE A 53 2.34 5.04 6.04
CA PHE A 53 1.43 4.06 6.64
C PHE A 53 0.20 4.76 7.23
N ARG A 54 0.41 5.85 7.95
CA ARG A 54 -0.67 6.63 8.56
C ARG A 54 -1.62 7.20 7.51
N THR A 55 -1.07 7.75 6.42
CA THR A 55 -1.87 8.31 5.31
C THR A 55 -2.65 7.21 4.59
N PHE A 56 -2.03 6.04 4.37
CA PHE A 56 -2.72 4.91 3.76
C PHE A 56 -3.83 4.32 4.65
N VAL A 57 -3.56 4.11 5.95
CA VAL A 57 -4.59 3.69 6.92
C VAL A 57 -5.70 4.74 7.01
N ASN A 58 -5.37 6.04 7.05
CA ASN A 58 -6.36 7.11 7.10
C ASN A 58 -7.26 7.14 5.84
N THR A 59 -6.78 6.67 4.69
CA THR A 59 -7.59 6.54 3.46
C THR A 59 -8.75 5.57 3.65
N HIS A 60 -8.60 4.52 4.46
CA HIS A 60 -9.67 3.54 4.74
C HIS A 60 -10.88 4.14 5.45
N TYR A 61 -10.68 5.29 6.10
CA TYR A 61 -11.73 6.01 6.80
C TYR A 61 -12.51 6.98 5.89
N MET A 62 -12.16 7.08 4.60
CA MET A 62 -12.87 7.86 3.60
C MET A 62 -14.11 7.11 3.10
N VAL A 63 -15.06 6.88 4.00
CA VAL A 63 -16.31 6.16 3.77
C VAL A 63 -17.51 7.09 3.85
N GLU A 64 -18.64 6.66 3.27
CA GLU A 64 -19.92 7.36 3.36
C GLU A 64 -20.66 7.15 4.70
N ARG A 65 -20.07 6.44 5.66
CA ARG A 65 -20.67 6.24 6.99
C ARG A 65 -20.72 7.54 7.80
N ASP A 66 -21.85 7.77 8.44
CA ASP A 66 -22.11 8.82 9.43
C ASP A 66 -23.11 8.35 10.51
N ASP A 67 -23.35 7.05 10.56
CA ASP A 67 -24.37 6.39 11.38
C ASP A 67 -24.06 6.47 12.89
N THR A 68 -22.77 6.52 13.25
CA THR A 68 -22.32 6.58 14.65
C THR A 68 -21.56 7.87 14.97
N PRO A 69 -21.46 8.26 16.26
CA PRO A 69 -20.61 9.40 16.66
C PRO A 69 -19.17 9.27 16.18
N PHE A 70 -18.62 8.06 16.15
CA PHE A 70 -17.28 7.78 15.63
C PHE A 70 -17.15 8.20 14.16
N TRP A 71 -18.05 7.75 13.29
CA TRP A 71 -17.96 8.04 11.85
C TRP A 71 -18.18 9.53 11.54
N ARG A 72 -19.06 10.19 12.29
CA ARG A 72 -19.27 11.65 12.17
C ARG A 72 -18.01 12.43 12.55
N GLU A 73 -17.38 12.06 13.67
CA GLU A 73 -16.13 12.68 14.13
C GLU A 73 -15.00 12.46 13.13
N VAL A 74 -14.86 11.23 12.62
CA VAL A 74 -13.81 10.90 11.66
C VAL A 74 -13.94 11.73 10.38
N ARG A 75 -15.14 11.77 9.80
CA ARG A 75 -15.43 12.55 8.59
C ARG A 75 -15.14 14.04 8.78
N ALA A 76 -15.58 14.60 9.91
CA ALA A 76 -15.47 16.03 10.18
C ALA A 76 -14.02 16.44 10.49
N ASN A 77 -13.31 15.67 11.31
CA ASN A 77 -12.12 16.16 12.01
C ASN A 77 -10.87 15.27 11.89
N ARG A 78 -10.96 14.02 11.42
CA ARG A 78 -9.85 13.05 11.51
C ARG A 78 -9.24 12.62 10.18
N ILE A 79 -9.75 13.08 9.05
CA ILE A 79 -9.09 12.87 7.76
C ILE A 79 -7.94 13.88 7.63
N HIS A 80 -6.72 13.36 7.45
CA HIS A 80 -5.51 14.15 7.41
C HIS A 80 -5.40 14.98 6.12
N PRO A 81 -4.76 16.16 6.17
CA PRO A 81 -4.55 16.99 4.99
C PRO A 81 -3.84 16.26 3.85
N GLU A 82 -2.82 15.44 4.14
CA GLU A 82 -2.10 14.68 3.11
C GLU A 82 -3.01 13.66 2.41
N THR A 83 -3.87 12.96 3.16
CA THR A 83 -4.88 12.05 2.60
C THR A 83 -5.80 12.80 1.64
N ARG A 84 -6.33 13.96 2.06
CA ARG A 84 -7.22 14.78 1.22
C ARG A 84 -6.51 15.26 -0.05
N GLN A 85 -5.32 15.85 0.09
CA GLN A 85 -4.54 16.34 -1.03
C GLN A 85 -4.25 15.25 -2.07
N ARG A 86 -3.91 14.04 -1.60
CA ARG A 86 -3.65 12.90 -2.47
C ARG A 86 -4.91 12.44 -3.22
N LEU A 87 -6.05 12.37 -2.51
CA LEU A 87 -7.33 12.02 -3.12
C LEU A 87 -7.83 13.08 -4.10
N ASP A 88 -7.72 14.36 -3.76
CA ASP A 88 -8.08 15.47 -4.64
C ASP A 88 -7.26 15.45 -5.94
N PHE A 89 -5.95 15.18 -5.82
CA PHE A 89 -5.09 14.98 -6.98
C PHE A 89 -5.56 13.79 -7.84
N TRP A 90 -5.97 12.69 -7.19
CA TRP A 90 -6.46 11.50 -7.89
C TRP A 90 -7.88 11.60 -8.47
N GLN A 91 -8.62 12.67 -8.18
CA GLN A 91 -9.87 12.97 -8.91
C GLN A 91 -9.60 13.35 -10.38
N THR A 92 -8.40 13.83 -10.69
CA THR A 92 -8.00 14.31 -12.03
C THR A 92 -6.90 13.49 -12.67
N HIS A 93 -6.21 12.63 -11.90
CA HIS A 93 -5.14 11.75 -12.38
C HIS A 93 -5.31 10.35 -11.80
N MET A 94 -5.20 9.29 -12.61
CA MET A 94 -5.19 7.95 -12.04
C MET A 94 -3.94 7.73 -11.18
N PRO A 95 -3.99 6.99 -10.06
CA PRO A 95 -2.80 6.69 -9.26
C PRO A 95 -1.68 6.05 -10.10
N ARG A 96 -0.44 6.49 -9.88
CA ARG A 96 0.77 6.02 -10.58
C ARG A 96 1.92 5.82 -9.59
N HIS A 97 2.97 5.14 -10.03
CA HIS A 97 4.14 4.85 -9.19
C HIS A 97 4.90 6.13 -8.83
N GLU A 98 4.98 7.07 -9.77
CA GLU A 98 5.64 8.35 -9.65
C GLU A 98 5.02 9.27 -8.59
N HIS A 99 3.79 8.96 -8.14
CA HIS A 99 3.13 9.69 -7.05
C HIS A 99 3.69 9.29 -5.66
N PHE A 100 4.55 8.28 -5.59
CA PHE A 100 5.13 7.74 -4.35
C PHE A 100 6.66 7.92 -4.36
N PRO A 101 7.22 8.81 -3.52
CA PRO A 101 8.66 9.03 -3.48
C PRO A 101 9.41 7.77 -3.00
N GLU A 102 10.53 7.46 -3.65
CA GLU A 102 11.38 6.33 -3.30
C GLU A 102 12.34 6.67 -2.15
N ASN A 103 11.83 6.58 -0.92
CA ASN A 103 12.61 6.93 0.28
C ASN A 103 13.36 5.76 0.91
N LEU A 104 13.18 4.54 0.42
CA LEU A 104 13.65 3.31 1.07
C LEU A 104 14.58 2.48 0.17
N PHE A 105 15.19 3.10 -0.85
CA PHE A 105 16.20 2.46 -1.72
C PHE A 105 15.71 1.14 -2.35
N GLY A 106 14.53 1.17 -2.98
CA GLY A 106 13.93 -0.01 -3.60
C GLY A 106 13.35 -1.03 -2.63
N LEU A 107 13.44 -0.84 -1.31
CA LEU A 107 12.78 -1.73 -0.35
C LEU A 107 11.25 -1.63 -0.48
N PRO A 108 10.52 -2.75 -0.29
CA PRO A 108 9.07 -2.77 -0.41
C PRO A 108 8.40 -1.73 0.50
N HIS A 109 7.39 -1.03 -0.03
CA HIS A 109 6.65 0.01 0.68
C HIS A 109 5.21 0.12 0.18
N ILE A 110 4.40 0.95 0.84
CA ILE A 110 3.04 1.24 0.39
C ILE A 110 3.07 2.13 -0.86
N GLN A 111 2.85 1.52 -2.01
CA GLN A 111 2.81 2.22 -3.30
C GLN A 111 1.48 1.93 -4.03
N THR A 112 1.45 2.18 -5.33
CA THR A 112 0.25 2.18 -6.17
C THR A 112 -0.53 0.87 -6.11
N GLN A 113 0.15 -0.28 -6.09
CA GLN A 113 -0.47 -1.61 -6.06
C GLN A 113 -1.36 -1.85 -4.82
N LEU A 114 -1.05 -1.22 -3.69
CA LEU A 114 -1.84 -1.34 -2.46
C LEU A 114 -2.97 -0.31 -2.41
N HIS A 115 -2.78 0.85 -3.04
CA HIS A 115 -3.80 1.89 -3.09
C HIS A 115 -4.97 1.54 -4.01
N TYR A 116 -4.72 0.89 -5.15
CA TYR A 116 -5.78 0.58 -6.12
C TYR A 116 -6.96 -0.21 -5.54
N PRO A 117 -6.76 -1.35 -4.83
CA PRO A 117 -7.86 -2.11 -4.25
C PRO A 117 -8.69 -1.31 -3.24
N VAL A 118 -8.03 -0.53 -2.38
CA VAL A 118 -8.68 0.28 -1.35
C VAL A 118 -9.51 1.39 -1.98
N LEU A 119 -8.90 2.17 -2.88
CA LEU A 119 -9.59 3.27 -3.55
C LEU A 119 -10.74 2.77 -4.42
N ALA A 120 -10.55 1.65 -5.13
CA ALA A 120 -11.61 1.03 -5.92
C ALA A 120 -12.76 0.53 -5.03
N GLY A 121 -12.45 -0.16 -3.94
CA GLY A 121 -13.42 -0.68 -2.98
C GLY A 121 -14.24 0.41 -2.28
N LEU A 122 -13.63 1.59 -2.07
CA LEU A 122 -14.30 2.76 -1.50
C LEU A 122 -15.00 3.65 -2.55
N GLY A 123 -14.91 3.33 -3.84
CA GLY A 123 -15.50 4.15 -4.91
C GLY A 123 -14.77 5.49 -5.13
N LEU A 124 -13.51 5.61 -4.69
CA LEU A 124 -12.71 6.83 -4.77
C LEU A 124 -11.93 6.98 -6.08
N LEU A 125 -12.06 6.02 -7.01
CA LEU A 125 -11.47 6.09 -8.35
C LEU A 125 -12.51 6.49 -9.39
N SER A 126 -12.18 7.49 -10.21
CA SER A 126 -13.02 7.90 -11.33
C SER A 126 -12.94 6.89 -12.48
N GLN A 127 -14.02 6.15 -12.69
CA GLN A 127 -14.14 5.21 -13.81
C GLN A 127 -14.11 5.92 -15.17
N ASP A 128 -14.67 7.13 -15.24
CA ASP A 128 -14.64 7.94 -16.46
C ASP A 128 -13.23 8.41 -16.80
N LEU A 129 -12.44 8.77 -15.79
CA LEU A 129 -11.03 9.11 -15.98
C LEU A 129 -10.24 7.90 -16.49
N ALA A 130 -10.41 6.74 -15.85
CA ALA A 130 -9.76 5.50 -16.28
C ALA A 130 -10.10 5.14 -17.74
N ARG A 131 -11.38 5.26 -18.14
CA ARG A 131 -11.82 5.04 -19.52
C ARG A 131 -11.17 6.03 -20.49
N LYS A 132 -11.21 7.33 -20.17
CA LYS A 132 -10.58 8.37 -20.98
C LYS A 132 -9.09 8.15 -21.17
N GLU A 133 -8.37 7.68 -20.16
CA GLU A 133 -6.95 7.33 -20.28
C GLU A 133 -6.73 6.12 -21.19
N MET A 134 -7.52 5.05 -21.00
CA MET A 134 -7.43 3.85 -21.83
C MET A 134 -7.79 4.12 -23.30
N ASP A 135 -8.70 5.05 -23.58
CA ASP A 135 -9.09 5.41 -24.95
C ASP A 135 -8.00 6.19 -25.70
N LYS A 136 -7.05 6.81 -24.99
CA LYS A 136 -5.89 7.49 -25.61
C LYS A 136 -4.88 6.51 -26.19
N ASP A 137 -4.84 5.28 -25.68
CA ASP A 137 -3.90 4.26 -26.13
C ASP A 137 -4.63 2.91 -26.33
N PRO A 138 -5.15 2.67 -27.56
CA PRO A 138 -5.82 1.41 -27.89
C PRO A 138 -4.94 0.17 -27.68
N LYS A 139 -3.62 0.28 -27.83
CA LYS A 139 -2.69 -0.83 -27.60
C LYS A 139 -2.61 -1.15 -26.12
N LEU A 140 -2.46 -0.14 -25.27
CA LEU A 140 -2.50 -0.30 -23.82
C LEU A 140 -3.84 -0.91 -23.37
N ARG A 141 -4.97 -0.43 -23.91
CA ARG A 141 -6.29 -0.97 -23.59
C ARG A 141 -6.44 -2.44 -23.99
N GLN A 142 -5.94 -2.82 -25.16
CA GLN A 142 -5.92 -4.21 -25.61
C GLN A 142 -5.03 -5.06 -24.69
N PHE A 143 -3.80 -4.61 -24.42
CA PHE A 143 -2.87 -5.29 -23.51
C PHE A 143 -3.49 -5.50 -22.12
N ALA A 144 -4.13 -4.48 -21.55
CA ALA A 144 -4.77 -4.57 -20.24
C ALA A 144 -5.92 -5.59 -20.23
N ARG A 145 -6.71 -5.66 -21.31
CA ARG A 145 -7.78 -6.65 -21.46
C ARG A 145 -7.23 -8.07 -21.53
N GLU A 146 -6.22 -8.30 -22.38
CA GLU A 146 -5.59 -9.61 -22.55
C GLU A 146 -4.92 -10.07 -21.24
N ALA A 147 -4.24 -9.16 -20.53
CA ALA A 147 -3.64 -9.43 -19.22
C ALA A 147 -4.71 -9.81 -18.18
N TYR A 148 -5.81 -9.05 -18.11
CA TYR A 148 -6.92 -9.37 -17.21
C TYR A 148 -7.54 -10.73 -17.51
N GLU A 149 -7.87 -11.01 -18.77
CA GLU A 149 -8.46 -12.28 -19.20
C GLU A 149 -7.52 -13.46 -18.93
N GLY A 150 -6.21 -13.27 -19.16
CA GLY A 150 -5.15 -14.22 -18.84
C GLY A 150 -5.10 -14.54 -17.35
N LEU A 151 -4.99 -13.51 -16.50
CA LEU A 151 -4.94 -13.66 -15.04
C LEU A 151 -6.21 -14.33 -14.50
N VAL A 152 -7.39 -13.93 -14.97
CA VAL A 152 -8.66 -14.54 -14.53
C VAL A 152 -8.69 -16.03 -14.89
N LYS A 153 -8.24 -16.40 -16.08
CA LYS A 153 -8.17 -17.80 -16.50
C LYS A 153 -7.18 -18.58 -15.63
N GLU A 154 -5.98 -18.03 -15.42
CA GLU A 154 -4.93 -18.65 -14.60
C GLU A 154 -5.39 -18.87 -13.17
N TYR A 155 -5.91 -17.84 -12.50
CA TYR A 155 -6.37 -17.95 -11.11
C TYR A 155 -7.57 -18.86 -10.95
N ARG A 156 -8.50 -18.90 -11.92
CA ARG A 156 -9.61 -19.86 -11.90
C ARG A 156 -9.13 -21.30 -12.02
N GLU A 157 -8.11 -21.54 -12.83
CA GLU A 157 -7.55 -22.89 -12.96
C GLU A 157 -6.76 -23.27 -11.71
N ALA A 158 -5.91 -22.38 -11.20
CA ALA A 158 -5.19 -22.59 -9.95
C ALA A 158 -6.14 -22.89 -8.78
N ALA A 159 -7.26 -22.16 -8.69
CA ALA A 159 -8.28 -22.37 -7.66
C ALA A 159 -8.94 -23.75 -7.70
N ARG A 160 -8.97 -24.45 -8.85
CA ARG A 160 -9.50 -25.82 -8.95
C ARG A 160 -8.56 -26.87 -8.38
N HIS A 161 -7.26 -26.56 -8.31
CA HIS A 161 -6.22 -27.45 -7.79
C HIS A 161 -5.76 -27.05 -6.39
N ALA A 162 -6.17 -25.88 -5.89
CA ALA A 162 -5.79 -25.38 -4.58
C ALA A 162 -6.51 -26.13 -3.46
N LEU A 163 -5.76 -26.53 -2.45
CA LEU A 163 -6.32 -27.11 -1.22
C LEU A 163 -7.07 -26.05 -0.42
N GLY A 164 -8.08 -26.49 0.34
CA GLY A 164 -8.69 -25.63 1.34
C GLY A 164 -7.67 -25.22 2.40
N HIS A 165 -7.76 -23.99 2.92
CA HIS A 165 -6.77 -23.48 3.87
C HIS A 165 -6.64 -24.38 5.12
N ALA A 166 -7.74 -24.87 5.67
CA ALA A 166 -7.73 -25.77 6.82
C ALA A 166 -7.07 -27.12 6.50
N GLU A 167 -7.38 -27.71 5.35
CA GLU A 167 -6.79 -28.97 4.88
C GLU A 167 -5.27 -28.84 4.72
N PHE A 168 -4.81 -27.74 4.11
CA PHE A 168 -3.39 -27.43 3.99
C PHE A 168 -2.70 -27.36 5.37
N LEU A 169 -3.32 -26.71 6.36
CA LEU A 169 -2.76 -26.60 7.70
C LEU A 169 -2.66 -27.95 8.42
N GLU A 170 -3.61 -28.85 8.23
CA GLU A 170 -3.54 -30.21 8.79
C GLU A 170 -2.37 -31.00 8.21
N ILE A 171 -2.14 -30.90 6.90
CA ILE A 171 -0.98 -31.53 6.25
C ILE A 171 0.32 -31.01 6.85
N VAL A 172 0.47 -29.68 6.94
CA VAL A 172 1.69 -29.06 7.50
C VAL A 172 1.94 -29.50 8.94
N ARG A 173 0.89 -29.60 9.77
CA ARG A 173 0.99 -30.08 11.16
C ARG A 173 1.46 -31.53 11.23
N GLY A 174 1.01 -32.37 10.30
CA GLY A 174 1.39 -33.78 10.22
C GLY A 174 2.79 -34.04 9.66
N MET A 175 3.50 -33.01 9.15
CA MET A 175 4.89 -33.12 8.70
C MET A 175 5.92 -32.99 9.85
N GLY A 176 5.46 -32.73 11.07
CA GLY A 176 6.26 -32.62 12.29
C GLY A 176 6.31 -33.91 13.11
#